data_AF-A0A922JWM5-F1
#
_entry.id   AF-A0A922JWM5-F1
#
_cell.length_a   1.000
_cell.length_b   1.000
_cell.length_c   1.000
_cell.angle_alpha   90.00
_cell.angle_beta   90.00
_cell.angle_gamma   90.00
#
_symmetry.space_group_name_H-M   'P 1'
#
loop_
_entity.id
_entity.type
_entity.pdbx_description
1 polymer ?
#
loop_
_entity_poly.entity_id
_entity_poly.type
_entity_poly.pdbx_seq_one_letter_code
_entity_poly.pdbx_strand_id
1 'polypeptide(L)'
;MFGGTKGSNPIGVLKSHVESSLTTGLLKDVPPEIELSDYGRVPPSPGSESPSGFLNGDTLNVKPIADLDLFFERLYGYYCEKGLWCIIIKWIVELLSLGFTICFSGFFLLYVDWNGLRNAKCGMDAVESGIKPCDLAKEALHQHPLTPLTLSKATIVGYLGIFSIYWIFCFLRFFAQLKDTLGIRHFYYNSLHVTDNEIQTMPWATILEKVVQLQSSQQLCIIKDLSAHDIVMRLMRKENYLIGMLNKGVLAFPISQWVPGAGPMVKFVSNGTQHRLILTKTLEWTLNWCILQSMFDRNFCVRRDFISNPTTLKKRLMVVGLAMLLLSPFLVIFMLVYLFLRHAEQFYNHPSTASSQRWSTLSKWIFREYNEVDHLFKHRINSSVEHASNYLKQFPSPIISIIAKFISFVSGGFAAILIIIAFLEESLLEGHIFGRNLFWYAAVFGTITAISRAAVMDELLVLDPEGAMSMVVQHTHYMPKRWRGKENTEMVRAEFETLFQYTGMMLLEEMASIFLTPYLLIFVVPKRVDDILQFIADFTVNVEGVGHVCRLVFFGLIFWVPQVKDLTSVVFYFNILLLTLIRIILLLHF
;
A
#
# COMPACT_ATOMS: atom_id res chain seq x y z
N MET A 1 -24.86 -29.92 64.45
CA MET A 1 -26.30 -30.12 64.69
C MET A 1 -27.00 -30.21 63.34
N PHE A 2 -27.59 -31.39 63.09
CA PHE A 2 -28.49 -31.83 62.00
C PHE A 2 -28.16 -31.42 60.54
N GLY A 3 -27.81 -32.28 59.58
CA GLY A 3 -27.95 -33.75 59.46
C GLY A 3 -28.99 -34.10 58.38
N GLY A 4 -28.56 -34.77 57.30
CA GLY A 4 -29.44 -35.33 56.27
C GLY A 4 -28.69 -35.99 55.11
N THR A 5 -28.46 -37.31 55.23
CA THR A 5 -27.84 -38.22 54.25
C THR A 5 -28.87 -39.18 53.64
N LYS A 6 -28.47 -39.82 52.51
CA LYS A 6 -29.01 -41.01 51.78
C LYS A 6 -29.88 -40.70 50.54
N GLY A 7 -29.71 -41.34 49.37
CA GLY A 7 -28.89 -42.53 49.04
C GLY A 7 -28.82 -42.87 47.53
N SER A 8 -27.83 -43.73 47.21
CA SER A 8 -27.70 -44.79 46.17
C SER A 8 -28.45 -44.79 44.81
N ASN A 9 -27.65 -44.85 43.72
CA ASN A 9 -27.71 -45.52 42.38
C ASN A 9 -28.86 -46.51 42.04
N PRO A 10 -29.17 -46.90 40.76
CA PRO A 10 -28.29 -46.99 39.55
C PRO A 10 -28.90 -46.66 38.14
N ILE A 11 -28.01 -46.67 37.12
CA ILE A 11 -28.18 -47.05 35.68
C ILE A 11 -29.49 -46.69 34.95
N GLY A 12 -29.35 -45.89 33.88
CA GLY A 12 -30.36 -45.73 32.83
C GLY A 12 -29.76 -45.11 31.56
N VAL A 13 -29.31 -45.97 30.65
CA VAL A 13 -28.99 -45.61 29.26
C VAL A 13 -30.30 -45.22 28.56
N LEU A 14 -30.38 -44.00 28.02
CA LEU A 14 -31.33 -43.71 26.94
C LEU A 14 -30.69 -42.75 25.93
N LYS A 15 -30.35 -43.32 24.78
CA LYS A 15 -30.13 -42.61 23.51
C LYS A 15 -31.42 -41.89 23.12
N SER A 16 -31.32 -40.64 22.69
CA SER A 16 -32.28 -40.07 21.73
C SER A 16 -31.54 -39.24 20.70
N HIS A 17 -31.51 -39.74 19.47
CA HIS A 17 -31.27 -38.99 18.26
C HIS A 17 -32.19 -37.77 18.19
N VAL A 18 -31.63 -36.58 17.94
CA VAL A 18 -32.35 -35.51 17.24
C VAL A 18 -31.37 -34.91 16.23
N GLU A 19 -31.63 -35.23 14.97
CA GLU A 19 -30.96 -34.73 13.78
C GLU A 19 -31.32 -33.27 13.45
N SER A 20 -30.36 -32.62 12.81
CA SER A 20 -30.40 -31.48 11.90
C SER A 20 -31.69 -30.66 11.79
N SER A 21 -31.59 -29.39 12.18
CA SER A 21 -32.46 -28.31 11.70
C SER A 21 -31.61 -27.10 11.33
N LEU A 22 -30.91 -27.16 10.18
CA LEU A 22 -30.32 -25.98 9.50
C LEU A 22 -29.86 -26.24 8.05
N THR A 23 -30.11 -27.43 7.50
CA THR A 23 -29.74 -27.84 6.12
C THR A 23 -30.94 -27.98 5.17
N THR A 24 -32.02 -27.24 5.40
CA THR A 24 -33.23 -27.31 4.57
C THR A 24 -33.62 -25.93 4.09
N GLY A 25 -33.10 -25.52 2.92
CA GLY A 25 -33.46 -24.24 2.31
C GLY A 25 -32.81 -23.91 0.96
N LEU A 26 -31.76 -24.63 0.54
CA LEU A 26 -31.00 -24.29 -0.68
C LEU A 26 -30.59 -25.51 -1.50
N LEU A 27 -31.52 -26.43 -1.78
CA LEU A 27 -31.31 -27.50 -2.76
C LEU A 27 -32.65 -27.93 -3.40
N LYS A 28 -33.06 -27.23 -4.47
CA LYS A 28 -33.91 -27.76 -5.54
C LYS A 28 -33.56 -26.99 -6.80
N ASP A 29 -32.85 -27.64 -7.72
CA ASP A 29 -33.25 -27.77 -9.12
C ASP A 29 -32.34 -28.82 -9.79
N VAL A 30 -33.00 -29.82 -10.36
CA VAL A 30 -32.43 -31.02 -10.98
C VAL A 30 -32.04 -30.68 -12.44
N PRO A 31 -30.83 -31.04 -12.91
CA PRO A 31 -30.47 -30.91 -14.33
C PRO A 31 -31.05 -32.07 -15.15
N PRO A 32 -31.47 -31.87 -16.41
CA PRO A 32 -31.94 -32.96 -17.25
C PRO A 32 -30.75 -33.79 -17.78
N GLU A 33 -30.86 -35.12 -17.61
CA GLU A 33 -30.04 -36.13 -18.26
C GLU A 33 -30.23 -36.09 -19.78
N ILE A 34 -29.12 -36.13 -20.51
CA ILE A 34 -29.06 -36.55 -21.92
C ILE A 34 -27.98 -37.62 -22.00
N GLU A 35 -28.40 -38.87 -22.11
CA GLU A 35 -27.57 -40.00 -22.55
C GLU A 35 -27.26 -39.83 -24.04
N LEU A 36 -26.00 -40.05 -24.47
CA LEU A 36 -25.72 -40.58 -25.81
C LEU A 36 -24.32 -41.23 -25.90
N SER A 37 -24.35 -42.56 -25.94
CA SER A 37 -23.53 -43.52 -26.72
C SER A 37 -21.99 -43.43 -26.77
N ASP A 38 -21.38 -44.50 -26.27
CA ASP A 38 -20.09 -45.06 -26.68
C ASP A 38 -19.93 -45.17 -28.21
N TYR A 39 -18.83 -44.62 -28.74
CA TYR A 39 -18.26 -45.04 -30.03
C TYR A 39 -16.73 -44.90 -30.04
N GLY A 40 -16.04 -46.01 -30.32
CA GLY A 40 -14.87 -46.01 -31.19
C GLY A 40 -13.47 -45.92 -30.56
N ARG A 41 -13.03 -46.99 -29.90
CA ARG A 41 -11.60 -47.31 -29.70
C ARG A 41 -11.06 -47.92 -31.01
N VAL A 42 -10.08 -47.29 -31.67
CA VAL A 42 -9.36 -47.84 -32.84
C VAL A 42 -7.91 -48.20 -32.46
N PRO A 43 -7.33 -49.31 -32.97
CA PRO A 43 -6.09 -49.94 -32.48
C PRO A 43 -4.80 -49.39 -33.15
N PRO A 44 -3.60 -49.77 -32.67
CA PRO A 44 -2.33 -49.28 -33.21
C PRO A 44 -1.92 -50.05 -34.47
N SER A 45 -1.39 -49.35 -35.48
CA SER A 45 -0.75 -49.95 -36.66
C SER A 45 0.79 -49.92 -36.57
N PRO A 46 1.50 -50.94 -37.08
CA PRO A 46 2.95 -51.10 -36.92
C PRO A 46 3.75 -50.53 -38.11
N GLY A 47 4.93 -49.98 -37.80
CA GLY A 47 6.08 -49.91 -38.72
C GLY A 47 6.05 -48.82 -39.79
N SER A 48 6.91 -47.80 -39.64
CA SER A 48 7.76 -47.35 -40.75
C SER A 48 9.02 -46.67 -40.22
N GLU A 49 10.13 -47.14 -40.75
CA GLU A 49 11.52 -46.78 -40.48
C GLU A 49 11.81 -45.28 -40.60
N SER A 50 12.72 -44.80 -39.77
CA SER A 50 13.39 -43.52 -39.97
C SER A 50 14.33 -43.57 -41.17
N PRO A 51 14.58 -42.43 -41.82
CA PRO A 51 15.95 -42.07 -42.16
C PRO A 51 16.32 -40.75 -41.48
N SER A 52 17.30 -40.86 -40.60
CA SER A 52 18.17 -39.77 -40.18
C SER A 52 18.83 -39.11 -41.40
N GLY A 53 18.67 -37.81 -41.56
CA GLY A 53 19.43 -37.05 -42.56
C GLY A 53 18.99 -35.60 -42.70
N PHE A 54 19.75 -34.71 -42.06
CA PHE A 54 19.91 -33.30 -42.44
C PHE A 54 18.67 -32.40 -42.48
N LEU A 55 18.34 -31.81 -41.33
CA LEU A 55 18.04 -30.37 -41.25
C LEU A 55 18.64 -29.82 -39.95
N ASN A 56 19.85 -29.27 -40.07
CA ASN A 56 20.35 -28.26 -39.15
C ASN A 56 19.47 -27.03 -39.30
N GLY A 57 18.50 -26.90 -38.39
CA GLY A 57 17.89 -25.64 -38.06
C GLY A 57 17.85 -25.60 -36.55
N ASP A 58 18.55 -24.65 -35.95
CA ASP A 58 18.46 -24.33 -34.53
C ASP A 58 17.00 -23.98 -34.20
N THR A 59 16.20 -25.01 -33.96
CA THR A 59 14.99 -24.90 -33.17
C THR A 59 15.51 -24.56 -31.79
N LEU A 60 15.49 -23.25 -31.50
CA LEU A 60 15.54 -22.73 -30.14
C LEU A 60 14.59 -23.60 -29.32
N ASN A 61 15.17 -24.56 -28.59
CA ASN A 61 14.49 -25.36 -27.59
C ASN A 61 14.09 -24.38 -26.49
N VAL A 62 13.00 -23.64 -26.71
CA VAL A 62 12.37 -22.83 -25.69
C VAL A 62 11.80 -23.82 -24.71
N LYS A 63 12.56 -24.07 -23.64
CA LYS A 63 12.09 -24.86 -22.51
C LYS A 63 10.73 -24.28 -22.09
N PRO A 64 9.67 -25.11 -21.96
CA PRO A 64 8.39 -24.61 -21.46
C PRO A 64 8.66 -23.86 -20.16
N ILE A 65 8.21 -22.61 -20.12
CA ILE A 65 8.45 -21.72 -18.99
C ILE A 65 7.78 -22.37 -17.79
N ALA A 66 8.58 -22.79 -16.81
CA ALA A 66 8.09 -23.57 -15.66
C ALA A 66 7.08 -22.79 -14.80
N ASP A 67 7.16 -21.46 -14.81
CA ASP A 67 6.28 -20.56 -14.07
C ASP A 67 5.92 -19.34 -14.94
N LEU A 68 4.75 -19.40 -15.57
CA LEU A 68 4.23 -18.34 -16.43
C LEU A 68 3.83 -17.07 -15.65
N ASP A 69 3.32 -17.19 -14.41
CA ASP A 69 2.90 -16.03 -13.64
C ASP A 69 4.11 -15.21 -13.19
N LEU A 70 5.15 -15.88 -12.67
CA LEU A 70 6.41 -15.23 -12.31
C LEU A 70 7.09 -14.62 -13.54
N PHE A 71 7.00 -15.29 -14.69
CA PHE A 71 7.52 -14.75 -15.94
C PHE A 71 6.80 -13.45 -16.33
N PHE A 72 5.47 -13.41 -16.33
CA PHE A 72 4.72 -12.19 -16.64
C PHE A 72 4.90 -11.09 -15.60
N GLU A 73 5.04 -11.44 -14.31
CA GLU A 73 5.36 -10.50 -13.23
C GLU A 73 6.73 -9.83 -13.50
N ARG A 74 7.74 -10.62 -13.88
CA ARG A 74 9.07 -10.09 -14.22
C ARG A 74 9.09 -9.32 -15.53
N LEU A 75 8.34 -9.77 -16.54
CA LEU A 75 8.19 -9.07 -17.82
C LEU A 75 7.60 -7.67 -17.62
N TYR A 76 6.52 -7.59 -16.83
CA TYR A 76 5.86 -6.34 -16.47
C TYR A 76 6.74 -5.47 -15.57
N GLY A 77 7.45 -6.07 -14.60
CA GLY A 77 8.42 -5.37 -13.76
C GLY A 77 9.53 -4.71 -14.59
N TYR A 78 10.07 -5.43 -15.59
CA TYR A 78 11.10 -4.90 -16.48
C TYR A 78 10.61 -3.68 -17.28
N TYR A 79 9.36 -3.71 -17.75
CA TYR A 79 8.71 -2.59 -18.39
C TYR A 79 8.54 -1.38 -17.46
N CYS A 80 8.02 -1.61 -16.25
CA CYS A 80 7.75 -0.53 -15.29
C CYS A 80 9.03 0.18 -14.85
N GLU A 81 10.12 -0.56 -14.70
CA GLU A 81 11.43 -0.02 -14.30
C GLU A 81 12.25 0.50 -15.50
N LYS A 82 11.69 0.54 -16.71
CA LYS A 82 12.26 1.19 -17.89
C LYS A 82 13.58 0.60 -18.41
N GLY A 83 13.79 -0.70 -18.19
CA GLY A 83 14.92 -1.46 -18.76
C GLY A 83 16.05 -1.79 -17.79
N LEU A 84 17.07 -2.52 -18.27
CA LEU A 84 18.09 -3.14 -17.40
C LEU A 84 18.90 -2.12 -16.60
N TRP A 85 19.43 -1.09 -17.26
CA TRP A 85 20.31 -0.13 -16.60
C TRP A 85 19.59 0.66 -15.51
N CYS A 86 18.34 1.05 -15.75
CA CYS A 86 17.50 1.69 -14.75
C CYS A 86 17.28 0.77 -13.53
N ILE A 87 16.99 -0.52 -13.76
CA ILE A 87 16.84 -1.52 -12.69
C ILE A 87 18.14 -1.67 -11.87
N ILE A 88 19.28 -1.85 -12.55
CA ILE A 88 20.57 -2.05 -11.87
C ILE A 88 20.95 -0.81 -11.05
N ILE A 89 20.84 0.39 -11.64
CA ILE A 89 21.16 1.65 -10.94
C ILE A 89 20.25 1.82 -9.73
N LYS A 90 18.93 1.57 -9.89
CA LYS A 90 17.98 1.62 -8.78
C LYS A 90 18.38 0.71 -7.63
N TRP A 91 18.68 -0.56 -7.90
CA TRP A 91 19.09 -1.51 -6.87
C TRP A 91 20.41 -1.14 -6.20
N ILE A 92 21.39 -0.63 -6.96
CA ILE A 92 22.66 -0.14 -6.41
C ILE A 92 22.40 1.04 -5.46
N VAL A 93 21.60 2.02 -5.88
CA VAL A 93 21.27 3.20 -5.06
C VAL A 93 20.49 2.80 -3.80
N GLU A 94 19.55 1.87 -3.90
CA GLU A 94 18.81 1.34 -2.75
C GLU A 94 19.75 0.64 -1.75
N LEU A 95 20.69 -0.18 -2.23
CA LEU A 95 21.68 -0.86 -1.39
C LEU A 95 22.65 0.12 -0.72
N LEU A 96 23.12 1.12 -1.46
CA LEU A 96 23.98 2.19 -0.93
C LEU A 96 23.24 3.02 0.12
N SER A 97 21.97 3.35 -0.13
CA SER A 97 21.13 4.11 0.81
C SER A 97 20.89 3.34 2.10
N LEU A 98 20.64 2.03 2.01
CA LEU A 98 20.51 1.15 3.18
C LEU A 98 21.82 1.09 3.97
N GLY A 99 22.95 0.88 3.29
CA GLY A 99 24.27 0.84 3.92
C GLY A 99 24.63 2.17 4.60
N PHE A 100 24.38 3.30 3.93
CA PHE A 100 24.55 4.64 4.49
C PHE A 100 23.70 4.85 5.74
N THR A 101 22.42 4.46 5.71
CA THR A 101 21.51 4.59 6.86
C THR A 101 22.02 3.80 8.06
N ILE A 102 22.52 2.57 7.85
CA ILE A 102 23.09 1.73 8.92
C ILE A 102 24.34 2.39 9.50
N CYS A 103 25.30 2.79 8.66
CA CYS A 103 26.53 3.45 9.10
C CYS A 103 26.27 4.76 9.85
N PHE A 104 25.39 5.60 9.31
CA PHE A 104 25.00 6.88 9.91
C PHE A 104 24.28 6.67 11.25
N SER A 105 23.38 5.69 11.33
CA SER A 105 22.71 5.34 12.59
C SER A 105 23.70 4.84 13.64
N GLY A 106 24.70 4.04 13.25
CA GLY A 106 25.76 3.57 14.14
C GLY A 106 26.60 4.72 14.66
N PHE A 107 26.98 5.66 13.80
CA PHE A 107 27.71 6.87 14.20
C PHE A 107 26.91 7.70 15.23
N PHE A 108 25.66 8.03 14.92
CA PHE A 108 24.82 8.89 15.76
C PHE A 108 24.44 8.27 17.11
N LEU A 109 24.21 6.95 17.15
CA LEU A 109 23.72 6.25 18.34
C LEU A 109 24.85 5.70 19.24
N LEU A 110 26.02 5.36 18.68
CA LEU A 110 27.13 4.80 19.46
C LEU A 110 28.26 5.80 19.72
N TYR A 111 28.63 6.61 18.73
CA TYR A 111 29.83 7.45 18.81
C TYR A 111 29.56 8.84 19.39
N VAL A 112 28.39 9.41 19.12
CA VAL A 112 28.03 10.75 19.62
C VAL A 112 27.64 10.70 21.09
N ASP A 113 28.38 11.43 21.94
CA ASP A 113 28.02 11.62 23.34
C ASP A 113 27.02 12.78 23.48
N TRP A 114 25.73 12.45 23.54
CA TRP A 114 24.66 13.43 23.73
C TRP A 114 24.69 14.12 25.10
N ASN A 115 25.23 13.46 26.13
CA ASN A 115 25.33 14.05 27.47
C ASN A 115 26.55 14.98 27.55
N GLY A 116 27.67 14.57 26.97
CA GLY A 116 28.85 15.41 26.76
C GLY A 116 28.48 16.66 25.96
N LEU A 117 27.82 16.52 24.81
CA LEU A 117 27.41 17.64 23.97
C LEU A 117 26.42 18.61 24.65
N ARG A 118 25.49 18.08 25.47
CA ARG A 118 24.53 18.92 26.21
C ARG A 118 25.18 19.73 27.33
N ASN A 119 26.22 19.19 27.95
CA ASN A 119 26.92 19.80 29.08
C ASN A 119 28.19 20.57 28.65
N ALA A 120 28.63 20.37 27.40
CA ALA A 120 29.76 21.07 26.80
C ALA A 120 29.42 22.56 26.65
N LYS A 121 29.97 23.38 27.56
CA LYS A 121 30.02 24.85 27.40
C LYS A 121 31.17 25.19 26.46
N CYS A 122 30.96 25.04 25.17
CA CYS A 122 31.97 25.38 24.16
C CYS A 122 31.45 26.52 23.29
N GLY A 123 32.12 27.68 23.37
CA GLY A 123 31.66 28.96 22.83
C GLY A 123 32.03 30.12 23.76
N MET A 124 31.28 31.23 23.70
CA MET A 124 31.54 32.41 24.56
C MET A 124 31.50 32.09 26.05
N ASP A 125 30.69 31.11 26.48
CA ASP A 125 30.68 30.61 27.87
C ASP A 125 32.03 30.03 28.33
N ALA A 126 32.84 29.47 27.42
CA ALA A 126 34.20 28.99 27.73
C ALA A 126 35.19 30.15 27.85
N VAL A 127 35.04 31.18 27.02
CA VAL A 127 35.86 32.40 27.02
C VAL A 127 35.58 33.23 28.29
N GLU A 128 34.31 33.34 28.70
CA GLU A 128 33.88 34.02 29.94
C GLU A 128 34.28 33.22 31.19
N SER A 129 34.36 31.89 31.11
CA SER A 129 34.82 31.00 32.20
C SER A 129 36.34 30.79 32.25
N GLY A 130 37.12 31.38 31.33
CA GLY A 130 38.59 31.22 31.27
C GLY A 130 39.09 29.83 30.85
N ILE A 131 38.24 29.01 30.24
CA ILE A 131 38.56 27.64 29.80
C ILE A 131 38.97 27.67 28.32
N LYS A 132 40.07 26.97 27.99
CA LYS A 132 40.62 26.86 26.62
C LYS A 132 39.53 26.50 25.59
N PRO A 133 39.68 26.92 24.31
CA PRO A 133 38.72 26.55 23.26
C PRO A 133 38.59 25.03 23.22
N CYS A 134 37.37 24.53 23.45
CA CYS A 134 37.12 23.10 23.42
C CYS A 134 37.32 22.57 22.00
N ASP A 135 38.07 21.49 21.84
CA ASP A 135 37.97 20.64 20.66
C ASP A 135 36.63 19.90 20.72
N LEU A 136 35.61 20.43 20.05
CA LEU A 136 34.26 19.81 20.00
C LEU A 136 34.32 18.34 19.55
N ALA A 137 35.27 17.99 18.68
CA ALA A 137 35.48 16.62 18.23
C ALA A 137 35.99 15.67 19.33
N LYS A 138 36.74 16.16 20.34
CA LYS A 138 37.20 15.32 21.46
C LYS A 138 36.15 15.18 22.56
N GLU A 139 35.30 16.19 22.73
CA GLU A 139 34.24 16.19 23.75
C GLU A 139 32.94 15.53 23.25
N ALA A 140 32.63 15.62 21.95
CA ALA A 140 31.40 15.08 21.38
C ALA A 140 31.50 13.62 20.92
N LEU A 141 32.71 13.05 20.83
CA LEU A 141 32.92 11.67 20.37
C LEU A 141 33.49 10.79 21.48
N HIS A 142 32.79 9.71 21.79
CA HIS A 142 33.32 8.67 22.66
C HIS A 142 34.50 7.96 21.97
N GLN A 143 35.70 8.04 22.55
CA GLN A 143 36.88 7.29 22.08
C GLN A 143 36.71 5.77 22.23
N HIS A 144 35.93 5.33 23.23
CA HIS A 144 35.57 3.93 23.45
C HIS A 144 34.04 3.79 23.63
N PRO A 145 33.27 3.67 22.53
CA PRO A 145 31.80 3.70 22.60
C PRO A 145 31.20 2.48 23.32
N LEU A 146 31.96 1.37 23.44
CA LEU A 146 31.49 0.08 23.96
C LEU A 146 31.69 -0.13 25.46
N THR A 147 32.40 0.76 26.16
CA THR A 147 32.72 0.61 27.59
C THR A 147 32.14 1.78 28.40
N PRO A 148 31.27 1.55 29.41
CA PRO A 148 30.63 0.29 29.81
C PRO A 148 29.47 -0.11 28.88
N LEU A 149 29.20 -1.42 28.80
CA LEU A 149 28.13 -2.00 27.99
C LEU A 149 26.77 -1.88 28.72
N THR A 150 26.10 -0.74 28.58
CA THR A 150 24.73 -0.55 29.08
C THR A 150 23.72 -1.34 28.22
N LEU A 151 22.58 -1.74 28.79
CA LEU A 151 21.49 -2.42 28.06
C LEU A 151 21.08 -1.67 26.77
N SER A 152 21.05 -0.33 26.79
CA SER A 152 20.76 0.50 25.62
C SER A 152 21.80 0.34 24.51
N LYS A 153 23.09 0.35 24.86
CA LYS A 153 24.20 0.12 23.92
C LYS A 153 24.16 -1.29 23.34
N ALA A 154 23.81 -2.29 24.16
CA ALA A 154 23.62 -3.67 23.68
C ALA A 154 22.45 -3.77 22.67
N THR A 155 21.32 -3.08 22.92
CA THR A 155 20.21 -3.00 21.95
C THR A 155 20.64 -2.34 20.64
N ILE A 156 21.43 -1.25 20.69
CA ILE A 156 21.93 -0.57 19.49
C ILE A 156 22.90 -1.46 18.70
N VAL A 157 23.82 -2.16 19.37
CA VAL A 157 24.73 -3.11 18.72
C VAL A 157 23.95 -4.27 18.09
N GLY A 158 22.93 -4.80 18.78
CA GLY A 158 22.03 -5.82 18.24
C GLY A 158 21.28 -5.34 17.00
N TYR A 159 20.74 -4.12 17.03
CA TYR A 159 20.15 -3.44 15.88
C TYR A 159 21.12 -3.40 14.69
N LEU A 160 22.33 -2.86 14.88
CA LEU A 160 23.33 -2.77 13.81
C LEU A 160 23.67 -4.15 13.26
N GLY A 161 23.88 -5.15 14.11
CA GLY A 161 24.17 -6.52 13.69
C GLY A 161 23.07 -7.12 12.82
N ILE A 162 21.79 -7.02 13.23
CA ILE A 162 20.64 -7.54 12.47
C ILE A 162 20.54 -6.85 11.10
N PHE A 163 20.65 -5.53 11.05
CA PHE A 163 20.55 -4.78 9.79
C PHE A 163 21.76 -4.97 8.88
N SER A 164 22.96 -5.18 9.42
CA SER A 164 24.14 -5.55 8.63
C SER A 164 23.99 -6.94 8.00
N ILE A 165 23.45 -7.92 8.73
CA ILE A 165 23.13 -9.24 8.15
C ILE A 165 22.10 -9.10 7.03
N TYR A 166 21.06 -8.29 7.25
CA TYR A 166 20.06 -8.01 6.22
C TYR A 166 20.66 -7.31 4.99
N TRP A 167 21.58 -6.37 5.18
CA TRP A 167 22.28 -5.69 4.08
C TRP A 167 23.12 -6.68 3.25
N ILE A 168 23.85 -7.60 3.91
CA ILE A 168 24.59 -8.67 3.22
C ILE A 168 23.63 -9.58 2.44
N PHE A 169 22.49 -9.95 3.04
CA PHE A 169 21.47 -10.74 2.36
C PHE A 169 20.93 -10.02 1.12
N CYS A 170 20.63 -8.72 1.20
CA CYS A 170 20.22 -7.90 0.06
C CYS A 170 21.29 -7.85 -1.04
N PHE A 171 22.57 -7.71 -0.66
CA PHE A 171 23.69 -7.73 -1.60
C PHE A 171 23.83 -9.08 -2.31
N LEU A 172 23.67 -10.21 -1.62
CA LEU A 172 23.69 -11.53 -2.25
C LEU A 172 22.47 -11.75 -3.15
N ARG A 173 21.29 -11.29 -2.71
CA ARG A 173 20.04 -11.35 -3.47
C ARG A 173 20.13 -10.56 -4.77
N PHE A 174 20.85 -9.43 -4.79
CA PHE A 174 21.07 -8.62 -5.99
C PHE A 174 21.65 -9.46 -7.14
N PHE A 175 22.65 -10.31 -6.89
CA PHE A 175 23.23 -11.16 -7.94
C PHE A 175 22.25 -12.21 -8.47
N ALA A 176 21.45 -12.80 -7.58
CA ALA A 176 20.41 -13.76 -7.99
C ALA A 176 19.35 -13.07 -8.86
N GLN A 177 18.87 -11.89 -8.46
CA GLN A 177 17.89 -11.10 -9.21
C GLN A 177 18.45 -10.58 -10.54
N LEU A 178 19.74 -10.25 -10.60
CA LEU A 178 20.41 -9.82 -11.82
C LEU A 178 20.39 -10.93 -12.88
N LYS A 179 20.70 -12.17 -12.50
CA LYS A 179 20.65 -13.32 -13.41
C LYS A 179 19.27 -13.49 -14.03
N ASP A 180 18.23 -13.42 -13.21
CA ASP A 180 16.83 -13.52 -13.65
C ASP A 180 16.44 -12.38 -14.60
N THR A 181 16.86 -11.16 -14.29
CA THR A 181 16.55 -9.95 -15.07
C THR A 181 17.25 -9.96 -16.43
N LEU A 182 18.49 -10.46 -16.49
CA LEU A 182 19.20 -10.67 -17.75
C LEU A 182 18.49 -11.69 -18.65
N GLY A 183 17.88 -12.72 -18.07
CA GLY A 183 17.02 -13.66 -18.81
C GLY A 183 15.81 -12.96 -19.46
N ILE A 184 15.17 -12.04 -18.74
CA ILE A 184 14.05 -11.24 -19.28
C ILE A 184 14.52 -10.26 -20.34
N ARG A 185 15.67 -9.60 -20.15
CA ARG A 185 16.28 -8.75 -21.19
C ARG A 185 16.54 -9.52 -22.47
N HIS A 186 17.07 -10.74 -22.36
CA HIS A 186 17.29 -11.61 -23.51
C HIS A 186 15.99 -11.91 -24.25
N PHE A 187 14.90 -12.16 -23.52
CA PHE A 187 13.57 -12.33 -24.10
C PHE A 187 13.06 -11.06 -24.83
N TYR A 188 13.21 -9.87 -24.23
CA TYR A 188 12.83 -8.61 -24.89
C TYR A 188 13.61 -8.38 -26.19
N TYR A 189 14.91 -8.64 -26.19
CA TYR A 189 15.77 -8.37 -27.34
C TYR A 189 15.61 -9.43 -28.45
N ASN A 190 15.61 -10.71 -28.10
CA ASN A 190 15.61 -11.80 -29.08
C ASN A 190 14.22 -12.22 -29.52
N SER A 191 13.23 -12.21 -28.63
CA SER A 191 11.89 -12.69 -28.95
C SER A 191 10.96 -11.54 -29.33
N LEU A 192 10.92 -10.45 -28.55
CA LEU A 192 10.03 -9.32 -28.83
C LEU A 192 10.62 -8.31 -29.82
N HIS A 193 11.92 -8.39 -30.11
CA HIS A 193 12.68 -7.42 -30.90
C HIS A 193 12.44 -5.99 -30.43
N VAL A 194 12.55 -5.76 -29.12
CA VAL A 194 12.43 -4.45 -28.50
C VAL A 194 13.73 -4.13 -27.76
N THR A 195 14.28 -2.96 -28.03
CA THR A 195 15.48 -2.44 -27.37
C THR A 195 15.15 -1.70 -26.06
N ASP A 196 16.11 -1.63 -25.13
CA ASP A 196 15.92 -0.92 -23.85
C ASP A 196 15.53 0.56 -24.02
N ASN A 197 15.97 1.21 -25.11
CA ASN A 197 15.60 2.60 -25.41
C ASN A 197 14.13 2.73 -25.83
N GLU A 198 13.62 1.79 -26.62
CA GLU A 198 12.21 1.77 -27.06
C GLU A 198 11.26 1.48 -25.91
N ILE A 199 11.67 0.67 -24.92
CA ILE A 199 10.86 0.36 -23.73
C ILE A 199 10.51 1.63 -22.94
N GLN A 200 11.37 2.65 -22.99
CA GLN A 200 11.14 3.89 -22.24
C GLN A 200 9.91 4.65 -22.73
N THR A 201 9.64 4.61 -24.04
CA THR A 201 8.58 5.38 -24.71
C THR A 201 7.39 4.53 -25.14
N MET A 202 7.54 3.22 -25.24
CA MET A 202 6.48 2.33 -25.70
C MET A 202 5.35 2.16 -24.65
N PRO A 203 4.07 2.17 -25.06
CA PRO A 203 2.97 1.86 -24.16
C PRO A 203 2.90 0.36 -23.86
N TRP A 204 2.44 0.00 -22.66
CA TRP A 204 2.31 -1.40 -22.22
C TRP A 204 1.42 -2.24 -23.15
N ALA A 205 0.38 -1.65 -23.73
CA ALA A 205 -0.52 -2.31 -24.66
C ALA A 205 0.21 -2.89 -25.88
N THR A 206 1.16 -2.15 -26.46
CA THR A 206 1.94 -2.63 -27.62
C THR A 206 2.86 -3.79 -27.24
N ILE A 207 3.42 -3.79 -26.03
CA ILE A 207 4.22 -4.93 -25.53
C ILE A 207 3.33 -6.15 -25.35
N LEU A 208 2.14 -6.00 -24.77
CA LEU A 208 1.17 -7.09 -24.66
C LEU A 208 0.78 -7.65 -26.03
N GLU A 209 0.50 -6.79 -27.02
CA GLU A 209 0.19 -7.22 -28.39
C GLU A 209 1.33 -8.03 -29.00
N LYS A 210 2.58 -7.56 -28.87
CA LYS A 210 3.77 -8.30 -29.32
C LYS A 210 3.91 -9.65 -28.64
N VAL A 211 3.63 -9.74 -27.34
CA VAL A 211 3.67 -11.01 -26.58
C VAL A 211 2.58 -11.97 -27.05
N VAL A 212 1.37 -11.46 -27.31
CA VAL A 212 0.25 -12.27 -27.84
C VAL A 212 0.55 -12.75 -29.27
N GLN A 213 1.16 -11.91 -30.10
CA GLN A 213 1.62 -12.30 -31.44
C GLN A 213 2.73 -13.37 -31.37
N LEU A 214 3.70 -13.20 -30.46
CA LEU A 214 4.76 -14.18 -30.24
C LEU A 214 4.21 -15.53 -29.73
N GLN A 215 3.18 -15.49 -28.88
CA GLN A 215 2.50 -16.71 -28.42
C GLN A 215 1.95 -17.54 -29.59
N SER A 216 1.39 -16.89 -30.61
CA SER A 216 0.85 -17.57 -31.79
C SER A 216 1.93 -18.28 -32.64
N SER A 217 3.18 -17.81 -32.59
CA SER A 217 4.29 -18.34 -33.38
C SER A 217 5.24 -19.27 -32.59
N GLN A 218 5.44 -19.02 -31.30
CA GLN A 218 6.39 -19.75 -30.45
C GLN A 218 5.74 -20.54 -29.29
N GLN A 219 4.41 -20.53 -29.15
CA GLN A 219 3.63 -21.28 -28.14
C GLN A 219 4.24 -21.26 -26.72
N LEU A 220 4.40 -20.07 -26.11
CA LEU A 220 4.87 -19.92 -24.71
C LEU A 220 3.97 -20.69 -23.72
N CYS A 221 2.66 -20.72 -23.98
CA CYS A 221 1.71 -21.63 -23.34
C CYS A 221 1.25 -22.69 -24.33
N ILE A 222 1.43 -23.97 -23.98
CA ILE A 222 1.07 -25.11 -24.82
C ILE A 222 -0.44 -25.42 -24.75
N ILE A 223 -1.10 -24.99 -23.67
CA ILE A 223 -2.48 -25.40 -23.34
C ILE A 223 -3.52 -24.58 -24.11
N LYS A 224 -3.26 -23.28 -24.32
CA LYS A 224 -4.19 -22.33 -24.92
C LYS A 224 -3.44 -21.12 -25.47
N ASP A 225 -3.96 -20.53 -26.54
CA ASP A 225 -3.55 -19.21 -26.99
C ASP A 225 -3.88 -18.14 -25.93
N LEU A 226 -2.84 -17.51 -25.38
CA LEU A 226 -2.97 -16.48 -24.36
C LEU A 226 -3.51 -15.18 -24.98
N SER A 227 -4.64 -14.70 -24.44
CA SER A 227 -5.13 -13.36 -24.72
C SER A 227 -4.46 -12.32 -23.83
N ALA A 228 -4.53 -11.04 -24.22
CA ALA A 228 -4.09 -9.93 -23.36
C ALA A 228 -4.82 -9.94 -22.01
N HIS A 229 -6.11 -10.28 -22.00
CA HIS A 229 -6.90 -10.43 -20.79
C HIS A 229 -6.37 -11.55 -19.88
N ASP A 230 -5.97 -12.69 -20.45
CA ASP A 230 -5.39 -13.81 -19.70
C ASP A 230 -4.05 -13.43 -19.04
N ILE A 231 -3.20 -12.67 -19.74
CA ILE A 231 -1.94 -12.16 -19.18
C ILE A 231 -2.20 -11.20 -18.01
N VAL A 232 -3.16 -10.28 -18.15
CA VAL A 232 -3.52 -9.36 -17.07
C VAL A 232 -4.13 -10.10 -15.88
N MET A 233 -4.99 -11.10 -16.11
CA MET A 233 -5.55 -11.93 -15.02
C MET A 233 -4.46 -12.67 -14.24
N ARG A 234 -3.41 -13.16 -14.93
CA ARG A 234 -2.25 -13.78 -14.29
C ARG A 234 -1.45 -12.77 -13.46
N LEU A 235 -1.17 -11.60 -14.04
CA LEU A 235 -0.42 -10.53 -13.38
C LEU A 235 -1.14 -10.01 -12.13
N MET A 236 -2.46 -9.83 -12.22
CA MET A 236 -3.31 -9.26 -11.18
C MET A 236 -3.93 -10.31 -10.24
N ARG A 237 -3.52 -11.58 -10.35
CA ARG A 237 -4.19 -12.70 -9.68
C ARG A 237 -4.32 -12.49 -8.18
N LYS A 238 -3.22 -12.16 -7.51
CA LYS A 238 -3.15 -12.01 -6.04
C LYS A 238 -3.88 -10.74 -5.59
N GLU A 239 -3.67 -9.65 -6.31
CA GLU A 239 -4.22 -8.33 -6.09
C GLU A 239 -5.74 -8.33 -6.20
N ASN A 240 -6.29 -9.06 -7.18
CA ASN A 240 -7.75 -9.20 -7.35
C ASN A 240 -8.42 -9.88 -6.16
N TYR A 241 -7.76 -10.88 -5.52
CA TYR A 241 -8.27 -11.45 -4.26
C TYR A 241 -8.23 -10.44 -3.11
N LEU A 242 -7.17 -9.63 -3.01
CA LEU A 242 -7.07 -8.59 -1.98
C LEU A 242 -8.17 -7.54 -2.14
N ILE A 243 -8.37 -7.04 -3.37
CA ILE A 243 -9.46 -6.11 -3.71
C ILE A 243 -10.81 -6.71 -3.35
N GLY A 244 -11.05 -7.98 -3.70
CA GLY A 244 -12.28 -8.70 -3.38
C GLY A 244 -12.55 -8.81 -1.87
N MET A 245 -11.52 -9.16 -1.08
CA MET A 245 -11.62 -9.26 0.38
C MET A 245 -11.93 -7.92 1.04
N LEU A 246 -11.35 -6.82 0.54
CA LEU A 246 -11.61 -5.47 1.04
C LEU A 246 -13.02 -4.99 0.69
N ASN A 247 -13.43 -5.16 -0.56
CA ASN A 247 -14.75 -4.74 -1.03
C ASN A 247 -15.90 -5.48 -0.34
N LYS A 248 -15.69 -6.75 0.02
CA LYS A 248 -16.65 -7.53 0.81
C LYS A 248 -16.54 -7.28 2.32
N GLY A 249 -15.58 -6.49 2.78
CA GLY A 249 -15.37 -6.17 4.19
C GLY A 249 -14.87 -7.34 5.04
N VAL A 250 -14.28 -8.38 4.43
CA VAL A 250 -13.75 -9.55 5.16
C VAL A 250 -12.65 -9.12 6.14
N LEU A 251 -11.83 -8.15 5.72
CA LEU A 251 -10.75 -7.53 6.48
C LEU A 251 -11.19 -6.32 7.33
N ALA A 252 -12.47 -6.22 7.70
CA ALA A 252 -12.96 -5.19 8.60
C ALA A 252 -12.83 -5.63 10.07
N PHE A 253 -12.12 -4.84 10.87
CA PHE A 253 -11.78 -5.18 12.26
C PHE A 253 -12.53 -4.27 13.25
N PRO A 254 -12.88 -4.77 14.45
CA PRO A 254 -13.50 -3.96 15.49
C PRO A 254 -12.41 -3.11 16.17
N ILE A 255 -12.08 -1.97 15.56
CA ILE A 255 -10.99 -1.09 16.02
C ILE A 255 -11.56 0.30 16.32
N SER A 256 -11.07 0.91 17.41
CA SER A 256 -11.44 2.26 17.82
C SER A 256 -11.09 3.29 16.75
N GLN A 257 -11.90 4.34 16.65
CA GLN A 257 -11.70 5.45 15.72
C GLN A 257 -10.38 6.21 15.92
N TRP A 258 -9.80 6.11 17.11
CA TRP A 258 -8.59 6.81 17.51
C TRP A 258 -7.31 6.14 17.00
N VAL A 259 -7.39 4.93 16.45
CA VAL A 259 -6.22 4.22 15.95
C VAL A 259 -5.76 4.84 14.63
N PRO A 260 -4.49 5.29 14.50
CA PRO A 260 -3.95 5.78 13.24
C PRO A 260 -4.11 4.72 12.13
N GLY A 261 -4.63 5.13 10.98
CA GLY A 261 -4.96 4.21 9.88
C GLY A 261 -6.34 3.54 9.96
N ALA A 262 -7.18 3.91 10.94
CA ALA A 262 -8.58 3.51 10.98
C ALA A 262 -9.35 4.14 9.81
N GLY A 263 -9.64 3.34 8.79
CA GLY A 263 -10.42 3.74 7.61
C GLY A 263 -11.92 3.90 7.87
N PRO A 264 -12.70 4.06 6.78
CA PRO A 264 -14.13 4.28 6.88
C PRO A 264 -14.86 3.11 7.54
N MET A 265 -15.97 3.44 8.21
CA MET A 265 -16.84 2.46 8.87
C MET A 265 -17.52 1.55 7.83
N VAL A 266 -17.44 0.24 8.05
CA VAL A 266 -18.25 -0.76 7.35
C VAL A 266 -19.31 -1.26 8.32
N LYS A 267 -20.59 -0.99 8.01
CA LYS A 267 -21.71 -1.50 8.82
C LYS A 267 -21.89 -2.99 8.57
N PHE A 268 -21.58 -3.82 9.56
CA PHE A 268 -22.06 -5.20 9.61
C PHE A 268 -23.41 -5.23 10.31
N VAL A 269 -24.40 -5.82 9.63
CA VAL A 269 -25.82 -5.77 10.04
C VAL A 269 -26.10 -6.55 11.33
N SER A 270 -25.21 -7.42 11.81
CA SER A 270 -25.64 -8.41 12.81
C SER A 270 -25.43 -8.07 14.29
N ASN A 271 -24.63 -7.08 14.72
CA ASN A 271 -24.32 -6.95 16.17
C ASN A 271 -23.94 -5.55 16.73
N GLY A 272 -24.26 -4.45 16.06
CA GLY A 272 -24.05 -3.09 16.61
C GLY A 272 -22.59 -2.66 16.84
N THR A 273 -21.62 -3.57 16.75
CA THR A 273 -20.18 -3.27 16.79
C THR A 273 -19.75 -2.65 15.47
N GLN A 274 -19.14 -1.47 15.52
CA GLN A 274 -18.61 -0.79 14.35
C GLN A 274 -17.29 -1.45 13.92
N HIS A 275 -17.24 -1.99 12.70
CA HIS A 275 -16.01 -2.50 12.10
C HIS A 275 -15.41 -1.44 11.18
N ARG A 276 -14.10 -1.26 11.25
CA ARG A 276 -13.33 -0.34 10.41
C ARG A 276 -12.30 -1.11 9.60
N LEU A 277 -12.05 -0.66 8.38
CA LEU A 277 -11.01 -1.21 7.53
C LEU A 277 -9.67 -0.62 7.95
N ILE A 278 -8.65 -1.47 8.16
CA ILE A 278 -7.26 -1.03 8.38
C ILE A 278 -6.38 -1.86 7.48
N LEU A 279 -5.60 -1.17 6.64
CA LEU A 279 -4.61 -1.80 5.77
C LEU A 279 -3.38 -0.91 5.69
N THR A 280 -2.54 -1.01 6.73
CA THR A 280 -1.21 -0.40 6.73
C THR A 280 -0.30 -1.16 5.75
N LYS A 281 0.76 -0.53 5.25
CA LYS A 281 1.72 -1.18 4.34
C LYS A 281 2.33 -2.45 4.94
N THR A 282 2.65 -2.42 6.22
CA THR A 282 3.20 -3.56 6.95
C THR A 282 2.19 -4.71 7.00
N LEU A 283 0.91 -4.41 7.30
CA LEU A 283 -0.15 -5.41 7.30
C LEU A 283 -0.40 -5.96 5.89
N GLU A 284 -0.45 -5.11 4.87
CA GLU A 284 -0.56 -5.52 3.47
C GLU A 284 0.52 -6.53 3.08
N TRP A 285 1.79 -6.22 3.37
CA TRP A 285 2.91 -7.11 3.10
C TRP A 285 2.76 -8.46 3.80
N THR A 286 2.36 -8.44 5.08
CA THR A 286 2.16 -9.69 5.85
C THR A 286 1.00 -10.51 5.34
N LEU A 287 -0.12 -9.90 4.92
CA LEU A 287 -1.27 -10.60 4.35
C LEU A 287 -0.92 -11.19 2.98
N ASN A 288 -0.18 -10.44 2.15
CA ASN A 288 0.30 -10.94 0.87
C ASN A 288 1.21 -12.17 1.07
N TRP A 289 2.17 -12.11 2.00
CA TRP A 289 3.06 -13.22 2.29
C TRP A 289 2.34 -14.42 2.94
N CYS A 290 1.51 -14.17 3.94
CA CYS A 290 0.89 -15.21 4.77
C CYS A 290 -0.33 -15.86 4.14
N ILE A 291 -1.04 -15.16 3.25
CA ILE A 291 -2.28 -15.64 2.62
C ILE A 291 -2.06 -15.79 1.12
N LEU A 292 -1.85 -14.68 0.40
CA LEU A 292 -1.91 -14.65 -1.07
C LEU A 292 -0.78 -15.42 -1.75
N GLN A 293 0.46 -15.35 -1.28
CA GLN A 293 1.56 -16.12 -1.85
C GLN A 293 1.47 -17.61 -1.51
N SER A 294 0.80 -17.94 -0.41
CA SER A 294 0.70 -19.32 0.08
C SER A 294 -0.60 -20.03 -0.23
N MET A 295 -1.59 -19.35 -0.81
CA MET A 295 -2.81 -20.02 -1.23
C MET A 295 -2.58 -20.77 -2.55
N PHE A 296 -1.63 -20.33 -3.39
CA PHE A 296 -1.36 -20.94 -4.70
C PHE A 296 -0.28 -22.02 -4.65
N ASP A 297 -0.46 -23.06 -5.44
CA ASP A 297 0.56 -24.06 -5.78
C ASP A 297 1.38 -23.66 -7.01
N ARG A 298 2.39 -24.47 -7.34
CA ARG A 298 3.25 -24.32 -8.54
C ARG A 298 2.46 -24.31 -9.85
N ASN A 299 1.26 -24.90 -9.85
CA ASN A 299 0.35 -24.92 -11.01
C ASN A 299 -0.69 -23.78 -10.97
N PHE A 300 -0.55 -22.80 -10.08
CA PHE A 300 -1.47 -21.67 -9.92
C PHE A 300 -2.91 -22.07 -9.56
N CYS A 301 -3.04 -23.23 -8.92
CA CYS A 301 -4.28 -23.69 -8.32
C CYS A 301 -4.30 -23.35 -6.83
N VAL A 302 -5.48 -23.07 -6.31
CA VAL A 302 -5.63 -22.87 -4.86
C VAL A 302 -5.49 -24.21 -4.18
N ARG A 303 -4.57 -24.28 -3.20
CA ARG A 303 -4.34 -25.49 -2.39
C ARG A 303 -5.62 -25.88 -1.67
N ARG A 304 -6.13 -27.08 -1.96
CA ARG A 304 -7.25 -27.65 -1.18
C ARG A 304 -6.89 -27.80 0.30
N ASP A 305 -5.66 -28.20 0.58
CA ASP A 305 -5.16 -28.32 1.97
C ASP A 305 -5.11 -26.97 2.70
N PHE A 306 -4.93 -25.87 1.97
CA PHE A 306 -4.93 -24.53 2.54
C PHE A 306 -6.33 -24.08 2.94
N ILE A 307 -7.34 -24.40 2.14
CA ILE A 307 -8.75 -24.10 2.44
C ILE A 307 -9.26 -24.98 3.58
N SER A 308 -8.91 -26.28 3.57
CA SER A 308 -9.43 -27.24 4.56
C SER A 308 -8.82 -27.11 5.96
N ASN A 309 -7.64 -26.50 6.11
CA ASN A 309 -6.92 -26.44 7.39
C ASN A 309 -6.78 -25.00 7.95
N PRO A 310 -7.85 -24.42 8.54
CA PRO A 310 -7.81 -23.07 9.11
C PRO A 310 -6.79 -22.93 10.25
N THR A 311 -6.56 -23.99 11.02
CA THR A 311 -5.63 -24.00 12.16
C THR A 311 -4.19 -23.74 11.73
N THR A 312 -3.78 -24.24 10.55
CA THR A 312 -2.42 -24.06 10.05
C THR A 312 -2.17 -22.60 9.66
N LEU A 313 -3.14 -21.96 9.01
CA LEU A 313 -3.07 -20.55 8.67
C LEU A 313 -3.08 -19.66 9.92
N LYS A 314 -3.94 -19.96 10.92
CA LYS A 314 -3.95 -19.27 12.22
C LYS A 314 -2.58 -19.34 12.91
N LYS A 315 -2.00 -20.54 13.03
CA LYS A 315 -0.67 -20.74 13.62
C LYS A 315 0.41 -19.96 12.87
N ARG A 316 0.39 -19.97 11.54
CA ARG A 316 1.36 -19.23 10.73
C ARG A 316 1.26 -17.72 10.96
N LEU A 317 0.05 -17.15 10.96
CA LEU A 317 -0.16 -15.73 11.25
C LEU A 317 0.35 -15.36 12.65
N MET A 318 0.07 -16.20 13.65
CA MET A 318 0.57 -15.99 15.01
C MET A 318 2.10 -16.06 15.10
N VAL A 319 2.75 -17.01 14.44
CA VAL A 319 4.22 -17.15 14.45
C VAL A 319 4.87 -15.94 13.78
N VAL A 320 4.34 -15.50 12.63
CA VAL A 320 4.82 -14.29 11.94
C VAL A 320 4.59 -13.05 12.80
N GLY A 321 3.41 -12.92 13.42
CA GLY A 321 3.11 -11.83 14.35
C GLY A 321 4.06 -11.79 15.55
N LEU A 322 4.37 -12.95 16.15
CA LEU A 322 5.32 -13.05 17.26
C LEU A 322 6.75 -12.68 16.83
N ALA A 323 7.19 -13.13 15.66
CA ALA A 323 8.48 -12.74 15.10
C ALA A 323 8.55 -11.23 14.87
N MET A 324 7.51 -10.63 14.29
CA MET A 324 7.44 -9.18 14.08
C MET A 324 7.43 -8.39 15.39
N LEU A 325 6.75 -8.90 16.43
CA LEU A 325 6.77 -8.28 17.75
C LEU A 325 8.17 -8.31 18.39
N LEU A 326 8.92 -9.39 18.17
CA LEU A 326 10.30 -9.50 18.66
C LEU A 326 11.25 -8.56 17.90
N LEU A 327 11.03 -8.36 16.60
CA LEU A 327 11.82 -7.43 15.78
C LEU A 327 11.39 -5.96 15.93
N SER A 328 10.19 -5.67 16.45
CA SER A 328 9.62 -4.33 16.52
C SER A 328 10.52 -3.27 17.18
N PRO A 329 11.21 -3.51 18.32
CA PRO A 329 12.07 -2.47 18.92
C PRO A 329 13.21 -2.04 17.99
N PHE A 330 13.77 -2.96 17.19
CA PHE A 330 14.83 -2.65 16.23
C PHE A 330 14.29 -1.94 14.99
N LEU A 331 13.11 -2.35 14.49
CA LEU A 331 12.46 -1.74 13.34
C LEU A 331 12.06 -0.28 13.60
N VAL A 332 11.64 0.06 14.82
CA VAL A 332 11.28 1.44 15.18
C VAL A 332 12.50 2.36 15.15
N ILE A 333 13.64 1.90 15.68
CA ILE A 333 14.89 2.68 15.63
C ILE A 333 15.28 2.94 14.17
N PHE A 334 15.25 1.90 13.32
CA PHE A 334 15.52 2.05 11.89
C PHE A 334 14.58 3.06 11.23
N MET A 335 13.27 2.91 11.48
CA MET A 335 12.26 3.75 10.86
C MET A 335 12.40 5.22 11.29
N LEU A 336 12.70 5.47 12.57
CA LEU A 336 12.96 6.84 13.07
C LEU A 336 14.15 7.48 12.37
N VAL A 337 15.28 6.77 12.26
CA VAL A 337 16.47 7.28 11.58
C VAL A 337 16.20 7.47 10.09
N TYR A 338 15.53 6.52 9.44
CA TYR A 338 15.18 6.61 8.04
C TYR A 338 14.25 7.80 7.75
N LEU A 339 13.22 8.01 8.57
CA LEU A 339 12.32 9.16 8.45
C LEU A 339 13.06 10.48 8.66
N PHE A 340 13.95 10.53 9.66
CA PHE A 340 14.77 11.70 9.90
C PHE A 340 15.63 12.01 8.67
N LEU A 341 16.38 11.04 8.15
CA LEU A 341 17.24 11.24 6.96
C LEU A 341 16.44 11.61 5.72
N ARG A 342 15.30 10.97 5.50
CA ARG A 342 14.47 11.19 4.31
C ARG A 342 13.73 12.52 4.32
N HIS A 343 13.25 12.95 5.49
CA HIS A 343 12.40 14.13 5.60
C HIS A 343 13.11 15.36 6.16
N ALA A 344 14.33 15.26 6.72
CA ALA A 344 15.08 16.41 7.21
C ALA A 344 15.23 17.51 6.13
N GLU A 345 15.57 17.12 4.90
CA GLU A 345 15.68 18.04 3.77
C GLU A 345 14.31 18.67 3.43
N GLN A 346 13.25 17.86 3.40
CA GLN A 346 11.90 18.30 3.04
C GLN A 346 11.30 19.28 4.07
N PHE A 347 11.52 19.01 5.37
CA PHE A 347 11.12 19.91 6.45
C PHE A 347 11.89 21.24 6.40
N TYR A 348 13.16 21.21 6.00
CA TYR A 348 13.99 22.41 5.90
C TYR A 348 13.58 23.31 4.73
N ASN A 349 13.38 22.75 3.54
CA ASN A 349 13.13 23.53 2.32
C ASN A 349 11.66 23.95 2.12
N HIS A 350 10.69 23.09 2.49
CA HIS A 350 9.27 23.34 2.24
C HIS A 350 8.41 22.81 3.40
N PRO A 351 8.19 23.60 4.48
CA PRO A 351 7.41 23.17 5.64
C PRO A 351 5.94 22.83 5.28
N SER A 352 5.42 23.39 4.18
CA SER A 352 4.10 23.05 3.63
C SER A 352 3.99 21.63 3.07
N THR A 353 5.11 20.95 2.78
CA THR A 353 5.11 19.57 2.26
C THR A 353 4.58 18.56 3.27
N ALA A 354 4.86 18.75 4.55
CA ALA A 354 4.31 17.90 5.62
C ALA A 354 2.78 18.06 5.76
N SER A 355 2.27 19.25 5.42
CA SER A 355 0.85 19.56 5.32
C SER A 355 0.24 19.14 3.98
N SER A 356 1.01 18.60 3.03
CA SER A 356 0.44 18.07 1.80
C SER A 356 -0.37 16.81 2.08
N GLN A 357 -1.54 16.72 1.46
CA GLN A 357 -2.44 15.58 1.57
C GLN A 357 -2.20 14.59 0.44
N ARG A 358 -2.35 13.30 0.72
CA ARG A 358 -2.23 12.22 -0.25
C ARG A 358 -3.22 11.11 0.08
N TRP A 359 -3.48 10.26 -0.91
CA TRP A 359 -4.29 9.07 -0.72
C TRP A 359 -3.58 8.05 0.18
N SER A 360 -4.29 7.62 1.23
CA SER A 360 -3.85 6.57 2.15
C SER A 360 -3.60 5.23 1.43
N THR A 361 -2.84 4.34 2.07
CA THR A 361 -2.59 3.00 1.50
C THR A 361 -3.90 2.22 1.34
N LEU A 362 -4.80 2.31 2.32
CA LEU A 362 -6.12 1.70 2.27
C LEU A 362 -6.96 2.26 1.11
N SER A 363 -7.02 3.58 0.95
CA SER A 363 -7.84 4.17 -0.12
C SER A 363 -7.38 3.75 -1.50
N LYS A 364 -6.06 3.57 -1.69
CA LYS A 364 -5.52 3.06 -2.95
C LYS A 364 -6.09 1.70 -3.31
N TRP A 365 -6.25 0.79 -2.36
CA TRP A 365 -6.85 -0.52 -2.61
C TRP A 365 -8.36 -0.47 -2.79
N ILE A 366 -9.06 0.46 -2.13
CA ILE A 366 -10.50 0.67 -2.29
C ILE A 366 -10.83 1.19 -3.70
N PHE A 367 -10.01 2.09 -4.24
CA PHE A 367 -10.23 2.70 -5.56
C PHE A 367 -9.68 1.87 -6.73
N ARG A 368 -9.01 0.77 -6.43
CA ARG A 368 -8.39 -0.07 -7.46
C ARG A 368 -9.42 -0.98 -8.09
N GLU A 369 -9.45 -1.00 -9.42
CA GLU A 369 -10.36 -1.85 -10.17
C GLU A 369 -9.78 -3.25 -10.38
N TYR A 370 -10.65 -4.23 -10.64
CA TYR A 370 -10.22 -5.58 -10.98
C TYR A 370 -9.45 -5.57 -12.31
N ASN A 371 -8.39 -6.37 -12.39
CA ASN A 371 -7.48 -6.42 -13.55
C ASN A 371 -6.81 -5.08 -13.89
N GLU A 372 -6.79 -4.11 -12.98
CA GLU A 372 -6.10 -2.84 -13.20
C GLU A 372 -4.63 -2.92 -12.77
N VAL A 373 -3.74 -2.89 -13.77
CA VAL A 373 -2.30 -2.91 -13.55
C VAL A 373 -1.81 -1.64 -12.85
N ASP A 374 -0.75 -1.80 -12.05
CA ASP A 374 -0.29 -0.78 -11.09
C ASP A 374 0.03 0.60 -11.71
N HIS A 375 0.62 0.65 -12.91
CA HIS A 375 0.98 1.94 -13.52
C HIS A 375 -0.25 2.74 -14.00
N LEU A 376 -1.29 2.06 -14.52
CA LEU A 376 -2.54 2.69 -14.93
C LEU A 376 -3.27 3.26 -13.71
N PHE A 377 -3.35 2.46 -12.65
CA PHE A 377 -3.92 2.88 -11.39
C PHE A 377 -3.19 4.09 -10.80
N LYS A 378 -1.84 4.04 -10.76
CA LYS A 378 -1.01 5.15 -10.29
C LYS A 378 -1.22 6.42 -11.10
N HIS A 379 -1.31 6.32 -12.43
CA HIS A 379 -1.62 7.46 -13.28
C HIS A 379 -2.95 8.09 -12.89
N ARG A 380 -4.03 7.30 -12.87
CA ARG A 380 -5.38 7.77 -12.53
C ARG A 380 -5.45 8.41 -11.14
N ILE A 381 -4.89 7.75 -10.13
CA ILE A 381 -4.96 8.22 -8.75
C ILE A 381 -4.11 9.47 -8.53
N ASN A 382 -2.96 9.60 -9.19
CA ASN A 382 -2.12 10.79 -9.08
C ASN A 382 -2.79 12.02 -9.71
N SER A 383 -3.48 11.86 -10.84
CA SER A 383 -4.28 12.93 -11.46
C SER A 383 -5.40 13.43 -10.54
N SER A 384 -5.95 12.56 -9.68
CA SER A 384 -7.03 12.96 -8.75
C SER A 384 -6.55 13.78 -7.55
N VAL A 385 -5.26 13.80 -7.23
CA VAL A 385 -4.72 14.42 -5.99
C VAL A 385 -5.00 15.93 -5.96
N GLU A 386 -4.86 16.61 -7.10
CA GLU A 386 -5.14 18.04 -7.20
C GLU A 386 -6.62 18.34 -6.97
N HIS A 387 -7.51 17.58 -7.62
CA HIS A 387 -8.96 17.73 -7.46
C HIS A 387 -9.41 17.43 -6.03
N ALA A 388 -8.82 16.42 -5.38
CA ALA A 388 -9.12 16.07 -3.99
C ALA A 388 -8.69 17.16 -3.01
N SER A 389 -7.51 17.74 -3.23
CA SER A 389 -7.03 18.90 -2.47
C SER A 389 -7.97 20.10 -2.65
N ASN A 390 -8.41 20.36 -3.88
CA ASN A 390 -9.34 21.46 -4.17
C ASN A 390 -10.70 21.25 -3.50
N TYR A 391 -11.21 20.02 -3.40
CA TYR A 391 -12.42 19.72 -2.64
C TYR A 391 -12.26 20.04 -1.15
N LEU A 392 -11.19 19.57 -0.49
CA LEU A 392 -10.99 19.83 0.95
C LEU A 392 -10.72 21.30 1.28
N LYS A 393 -10.10 22.06 0.36
CA LYS A 393 -9.92 23.51 0.53
C LYS A 393 -11.25 24.27 0.66
N GLN A 394 -12.35 23.72 0.13
CA GLN A 394 -13.68 24.33 0.24
C GLN A 394 -14.28 24.26 1.64
N PHE A 395 -13.65 23.51 2.55
CA PHE A 395 -14.06 23.45 3.95
C PHE A 395 -13.04 24.19 4.83
N PRO A 396 -12.95 25.53 4.75
CA PRO A 396 -12.04 26.28 5.58
C PRO A 396 -12.46 26.20 7.05
N SER A 397 -11.47 26.14 7.93
CA SER A 397 -11.65 26.26 9.39
C SER A 397 -11.33 27.70 9.81
N PRO A 398 -12.33 28.61 9.89
CA PRO A 398 -12.08 30.04 10.13
C PRO A 398 -11.38 30.29 11.47
N ILE A 399 -11.68 29.49 12.50
CA ILE A 399 -11.05 29.58 13.83
C ILE A 399 -9.53 29.39 13.73
N ILE A 400 -9.06 28.38 12.99
CA ILE A 400 -7.64 28.10 12.81
C ILE A 400 -6.96 29.25 12.05
N SER A 401 -7.62 29.80 11.01
CA SER A 401 -7.11 30.94 10.25
C SER A 401 -6.97 32.20 11.11
N ILE A 402 -7.97 32.51 11.95
CA ILE A 402 -7.93 33.67 12.86
C ILE A 402 -6.80 33.53 13.87
N ILE A 403 -6.66 32.36 14.50
CA ILE A 403 -5.58 32.09 15.47
C ILE A 403 -4.21 32.17 14.78
N ALA A 404 -4.07 31.58 13.59
CA ALA A 404 -2.83 31.61 12.82
C ALA A 404 -2.42 33.03 12.41
N LYS A 405 -3.38 33.86 11.97
CA LYS A 405 -3.15 35.29 11.67
C LYS A 405 -2.63 36.03 12.91
N PHE A 406 -3.23 35.81 14.08
CA PHE A 406 -2.77 36.43 15.34
C PHE A 406 -1.37 35.97 15.74
N ILE A 407 -1.10 34.66 15.72
CA ILE A 407 0.22 34.11 16.04
C ILE A 407 1.28 34.67 15.10
N SER A 408 1.00 34.70 13.79
CA SER A 408 1.91 35.22 12.76
C SER A 408 2.21 36.71 12.97
N PHE A 409 1.21 37.50 13.38
CA PHE A 409 1.40 38.90 13.69
C PHE A 409 2.32 39.10 14.90
N VAL A 410 2.07 38.37 15.99
CA VAL A 410 2.88 38.47 17.23
C VAL A 410 4.31 37.98 17.00
N SER A 411 4.49 36.76 16.47
CA SER A 411 5.83 36.20 16.23
C SER A 411 6.59 36.97 15.15
N GLY A 412 5.89 37.43 14.11
CA GLY A 412 6.46 38.22 13.02
C GLY A 412 6.93 39.59 13.49
N GLY A 413 6.22 40.23 14.43
CA GLY A 413 6.64 41.47 15.07
C GLY A 413 7.95 41.32 15.83
N PHE A 414 8.08 40.29 16.66
CA PHE A 414 9.34 39.98 17.36
C PHE A 414 10.46 39.67 16.37
N ALA A 415 10.21 38.81 15.37
CA ALA A 415 11.21 38.50 14.35
C ALA A 415 11.68 39.74 13.57
N ALA A 416 10.77 40.66 13.22
CA ALA A 416 11.11 41.89 12.51
C ALA A 416 12.02 42.80 13.34
N ILE A 417 11.76 42.95 14.64
CA ILE A 417 12.63 43.72 15.53
C ILE A 417 14.03 43.09 15.61
N LEU A 418 14.10 41.76 15.72
CA LEU A 418 15.38 41.04 15.76
C LEU A 418 16.16 41.18 14.43
N ILE A 419 15.47 41.19 13.30
CA ILE A 419 16.08 41.44 11.98
C ILE A 419 16.60 42.89 11.88
N ILE A 420 15.87 43.87 12.41
CA ILE A 420 16.34 45.27 12.46
C ILE A 420 17.61 45.37 13.31
N ILE A 421 17.64 44.72 14.47
CA ILE A 421 18.83 44.66 15.33
C ILE A 421 19.99 44.00 14.57
N ALA A 422 19.72 42.93 13.82
CA ALA A 422 20.72 42.27 12.96
C ALA A 422 21.33 43.19 11.92
N PHE A 423 20.51 44.05 11.33
CA PHE A 423 20.96 44.98 10.30
C PHE A 423 21.76 46.17 10.86
N LEU A 424 21.47 46.57 12.10
CA LEU A 424 22.21 47.64 12.78
C LEU A 424 23.62 47.19 13.14
N GLU A 425 23.74 46.03 13.79
CA GLU A 425 25.05 45.47 14.15
C GLU A 425 24.96 43.95 14.34
N GLU A 426 25.80 43.19 13.64
CA GLU A 426 25.82 41.72 13.72
C GLU A 426 26.25 41.23 15.12
N SER A 427 27.10 41.99 15.80
CA SER A 427 27.59 41.74 17.16
C SER A 427 26.47 41.70 18.21
N LEU A 428 25.36 42.42 17.98
CA LEU A 428 24.21 42.44 18.89
C LEU A 428 23.41 41.13 18.85
N LEU A 429 23.52 40.32 17.79
CA LEU A 429 22.86 39.00 17.73
C LEU A 429 23.52 37.93 18.58
N GLU A 430 24.81 38.12 18.87
CA GLU A 430 25.57 37.27 19.79
C GLU A 430 25.25 37.60 21.25
N GLY A 431 24.56 38.71 21.51
CA GLY A 431 24.08 39.09 22.83
C GLY A 431 23.21 38.00 23.47
N HIS A 432 23.50 37.69 24.73
CA HIS A 432 22.74 36.72 25.52
C HIS A 432 21.58 37.38 26.24
N ILE A 433 20.36 36.89 26.01
CA ILE A 433 19.15 37.30 26.74
C ILE A 433 18.50 36.05 27.34
N PHE A 434 18.29 36.05 28.66
CA PHE A 434 17.76 34.89 29.42
C PHE A 434 18.53 33.58 29.16
N GLY A 435 19.85 33.63 29.01
CA GLY A 435 20.70 32.45 28.84
C GLY A 435 20.69 31.81 27.46
N ARG A 436 20.18 32.50 26.43
CA ARG A 436 20.24 32.09 25.01
C ARG A 436 20.63 33.27 24.13
N ASN A 437 21.28 32.98 23.01
CA ASN A 437 21.69 34.00 22.04
C ASN A 437 20.45 34.55 21.34
N LEU A 438 20.51 35.83 20.96
CA LEU A 438 19.42 36.49 20.24
C LEU A 438 19.10 35.79 18.91
N PHE A 439 20.11 35.20 18.25
CA PHE A 439 19.95 34.34 17.08
C PHE A 439 19.01 33.15 17.30
N TRP A 440 19.04 32.52 18.48
CA TRP A 440 18.16 31.41 18.80
C TRP A 440 16.69 31.85 18.80
N TYR A 441 16.40 33.01 19.39
CA TYR A 441 15.06 33.60 19.37
C TYR A 441 14.64 34.00 17.97
N ALA A 442 15.54 34.56 17.15
CA ALA A 442 15.25 34.89 15.77
C ALA A 442 14.86 33.65 14.95
N ALA A 443 15.57 32.53 15.12
CA ALA A 443 15.23 31.26 14.49
C ALA A 443 13.87 30.71 14.97
N VAL A 444 13.58 30.78 16.27
CA VAL A 444 12.31 30.32 16.83
C VAL A 444 11.14 31.18 16.37
N PHE A 445 11.21 32.50 16.49
CA PHE A 445 10.13 33.38 16.03
C PHE A 445 9.98 33.36 14.51
N GLY A 446 11.08 33.23 13.76
CA GLY A 446 11.07 33.08 12.30
C GLY A 446 10.35 31.80 11.87
N THR A 447 10.67 30.66 12.48
CA THR A 447 10.01 29.38 12.20
C THR A 447 8.53 29.39 12.58
N ILE A 448 8.17 29.92 13.76
CA ILE A 448 6.76 30.07 14.18
C ILE A 448 6.00 30.97 13.19
N THR A 449 6.61 32.06 12.73
CA THR A 449 6.01 32.97 11.73
C THR A 449 5.79 32.27 10.40
N ALA A 450 6.77 31.49 9.92
CA ALA A 450 6.65 30.75 8.67
C ALA A 450 5.53 29.69 8.73
N ILE A 451 5.47 28.92 9.82
CA ILE A 451 4.44 27.88 10.02
C ILE A 451 3.05 28.51 10.16
N SER A 452 2.91 29.56 10.98
CA SER A 452 1.63 30.23 11.18
C SER A 452 1.11 30.86 9.88
N ARG A 453 1.98 31.47 9.06
CA ARG A 453 1.58 31.97 7.72
C ARG A 453 1.13 30.84 6.81
N ALA A 454 1.82 29.70 6.81
CA ALA A 454 1.41 28.55 6.00
C ALA A 454 0.05 27.95 6.42
N ALA A 455 -0.37 28.15 7.67
CA ALA A 455 -1.67 27.73 8.17
C ALA A 455 -2.81 28.72 7.86
N VAL A 456 -2.49 29.94 7.40
CA VAL A 456 -3.51 30.89 6.94
C VAL A 456 -4.05 30.40 5.60
N MET A 457 -5.27 29.85 5.62
CA MET A 457 -5.96 29.45 4.40
C MET A 457 -6.48 30.68 3.65
N ASP A 458 -6.32 30.67 2.32
CA ASP A 458 -6.98 31.63 1.44
C ASP A 458 -8.50 31.40 1.47
N GLU A 459 -9.26 32.48 1.66
CA GLU A 459 -10.72 32.42 1.64
C GLU A 459 -11.19 32.24 0.18
N LEU A 460 -11.72 31.06 -0.16
CA LEU A 460 -12.34 30.83 -1.45
C LEU A 460 -13.63 31.65 -1.57
N LEU A 461 -13.68 32.54 -2.56
CA LEU A 461 -14.83 33.43 -2.80
C LEU A 461 -16.07 32.69 -3.33
N VAL A 462 -15.89 31.52 -3.93
CA VAL A 462 -16.98 30.68 -4.48
C VAL A 462 -16.79 29.25 -4.00
N LEU A 463 -17.83 28.72 -3.37
CA LEU A 463 -17.90 27.34 -2.88
C LEU A 463 -18.76 26.52 -3.86
N ASP A 464 -18.19 25.46 -4.41
CA ASP A 464 -18.87 24.45 -5.23
C ASP A 464 -18.34 23.04 -4.87
N PRO A 465 -18.76 22.50 -3.70
CA PRO A 465 -18.26 21.22 -3.21
C PRO A 465 -18.77 20.05 -4.06
N GLU A 466 -19.95 20.20 -4.67
CA GLU A 466 -20.55 19.20 -5.56
C GLU A 466 -19.74 19.06 -6.86
N GLY A 467 -19.42 20.18 -7.52
CA GLY A 467 -18.59 20.18 -8.73
C GLY A 467 -17.19 19.64 -8.47
N ALA A 468 -16.53 20.04 -7.38
CA ALA A 468 -15.20 19.51 -7.04
C ALA A 468 -15.23 18.01 -6.69
N MET A 469 -16.24 17.55 -5.95
CA MET A 469 -16.41 16.11 -5.68
C MET A 469 -16.64 15.33 -6.97
N SER A 470 -17.41 15.86 -7.92
CA SER A 470 -17.62 15.23 -9.24
C SER A 470 -16.30 15.02 -9.99
N MET A 471 -15.39 16.01 -9.99
CA MET A 471 -14.06 15.87 -10.60
C MET A 471 -13.18 14.82 -9.91
N VAL A 472 -13.29 14.68 -8.58
CA VAL A 472 -12.61 13.62 -7.82
C VAL A 472 -13.17 12.25 -8.18
N VAL A 473 -14.50 12.11 -8.24
CA VAL A 473 -15.18 10.86 -8.56
C VAL A 473 -14.88 10.42 -9.99
N GLN A 474 -14.73 11.35 -10.92
CA GLN A 474 -14.33 11.05 -12.31
C GLN A 474 -13.00 10.29 -12.39
N HIS A 475 -12.08 10.51 -11.47
CA HIS A 475 -10.79 9.82 -11.45
C HIS A 475 -10.75 8.67 -10.45
N THR A 476 -11.36 8.81 -9.27
CA THR A 476 -11.32 7.76 -8.24
C THR A 476 -12.33 6.64 -8.48
N HIS A 477 -13.36 6.90 -9.30
CA HIS A 477 -14.50 6.02 -9.56
C HIS A 477 -15.21 5.53 -8.29
N TYR A 478 -15.06 6.26 -7.17
CA TYR A 478 -15.58 5.87 -5.87
C TYR A 478 -16.52 6.94 -5.31
N MET A 479 -17.80 6.61 -5.20
CA MET A 479 -18.82 7.49 -4.61
C MET A 479 -19.84 6.68 -3.79
N PRO A 480 -19.63 6.56 -2.46
CA PRO A 480 -20.57 5.90 -1.56
C PRO A 480 -21.97 6.52 -1.64
N LYS A 481 -23.01 5.69 -1.55
CA LYS A 481 -24.41 6.16 -1.61
C LYS A 481 -24.74 7.23 -0.55
N ARG A 482 -24.09 7.15 0.61
CA ARG A 482 -24.26 8.09 1.73
C ARG A 482 -23.71 9.49 1.47
N TRP A 483 -22.81 9.65 0.49
CA TRP A 483 -22.23 10.94 0.12
C TRP A 483 -23.09 11.68 -0.91
N ARG A 484 -23.88 10.95 -1.72
CA ARG A 484 -24.69 11.51 -2.80
C ARG A 484 -25.73 12.49 -2.23
N GLY A 485 -25.70 13.74 -2.73
CA GLY A 485 -26.58 14.84 -2.30
C GLY A 485 -26.26 15.39 -0.90
N LYS A 486 -25.10 15.04 -0.34
CA LYS A 486 -24.59 15.49 0.98
C LYS A 486 -23.12 15.88 0.92
N GLU A 487 -22.63 16.22 -0.26
CA GLU A 487 -21.21 16.48 -0.58
C GLU A 487 -20.65 17.65 0.24
N ASN A 488 -21.51 18.59 0.66
CA ASN A 488 -21.17 19.76 1.46
C ASN A 488 -21.23 19.52 2.99
N THR A 489 -21.49 18.30 3.45
CA THR A 489 -21.65 18.01 4.89
C THR A 489 -20.35 17.63 5.57
N GLU A 490 -20.20 18.03 6.84
CA GLU A 490 -19.03 17.70 7.68
C GLU A 490 -18.83 16.20 7.85
N MET A 491 -19.91 15.41 7.79
CA MET A 491 -19.84 13.95 7.82
C MET A 491 -19.10 13.39 6.60
N VAL A 492 -19.38 13.92 5.40
CA VAL A 492 -18.68 13.50 4.18
C VAL A 492 -17.23 13.97 4.21
N ARG A 493 -16.98 15.21 4.66
CA ARG A 493 -15.62 15.74 4.85
C ARG A 493 -14.80 14.84 5.78
N ALA A 494 -15.31 14.52 6.97
CA ALA A 494 -14.60 13.70 7.94
C ALA A 494 -14.29 12.29 7.41
N GLU A 495 -15.21 11.67 6.68
CA GLU A 495 -14.95 10.38 6.04
C GLU A 495 -13.95 10.49 4.89
N PHE A 496 -14.03 11.55 4.09
CA PHE A 496 -13.10 11.80 2.99
C PHE A 496 -11.67 12.01 3.51
N GLU A 497 -11.49 12.76 4.61
CA GLU A 497 -10.19 12.95 5.28
C GLU A 497 -9.59 11.63 5.79
N THR A 498 -10.41 10.60 6.10
CA THR A 498 -9.85 9.26 6.42
C THR A 498 -9.20 8.58 5.22
N LEU A 499 -9.67 8.87 4.00
CA LEU A 499 -9.15 8.32 2.75
C LEU A 499 -8.00 9.17 2.21
N PHE A 500 -8.13 10.50 2.28
CA PHE A 500 -7.16 11.49 1.82
C PHE A 500 -6.50 12.18 3.01
N GLN A 501 -5.40 11.61 3.47
CA GLN A 501 -4.76 11.97 4.73
C GLN A 501 -3.57 12.91 4.53
N TYR A 502 -3.25 13.67 5.57
CA TYR A 502 -2.00 14.43 5.62
C TYR A 502 -0.77 13.51 5.60
N THR A 503 0.29 13.95 4.93
CA THR A 503 1.55 13.19 4.85
C THR A 503 2.11 12.86 6.23
N GLY A 504 2.08 13.81 7.18
CA GLY A 504 2.49 13.54 8.56
C GLY A 504 1.65 12.46 9.27
N MET A 505 0.34 12.41 9.03
CA MET A 505 -0.54 11.38 9.61
C MET A 505 -0.23 9.99 9.04
N MET A 506 0.07 9.89 7.75
CA MET A 506 0.50 8.63 7.14
C MET A 506 1.85 8.14 7.70
N LEU A 507 2.80 9.05 7.99
CA LEU A 507 4.05 8.67 8.65
C LEU A 507 3.82 8.13 10.06
N LEU A 508 2.92 8.78 10.82
CA LEU A 508 2.52 8.30 12.14
C LEU A 508 1.81 6.94 12.05
N GLU A 509 0.95 6.73 11.06
CA GLU A 509 0.35 5.44 10.75
C GLU A 509 1.42 4.37 10.46
N GLU A 510 2.42 4.67 9.64
CA GLU A 510 3.53 3.75 9.35
C GLU A 510 4.31 3.38 10.62
N MET A 511 4.60 4.35 11.49
CA MET A 511 5.26 4.10 12.78
C MET A 511 4.39 3.26 13.72
N ALA A 512 3.12 3.61 13.86
CA ALA A 512 2.16 2.86 14.67
C ALA A 512 1.97 1.43 14.12
N SER A 513 2.08 1.25 12.80
CA SER A 513 1.91 -0.06 12.14
C SER A 513 2.93 -1.10 12.61
N ILE A 514 4.12 -0.68 13.04
CA ILE A 514 5.17 -1.58 13.53
C ILE A 514 4.70 -2.34 14.78
N PHE A 515 3.89 -1.70 15.63
CA PHE A 515 3.31 -2.31 16.83
C PHE A 515 1.89 -2.83 16.61
N LEU A 516 1.10 -2.13 15.79
CA LEU A 516 -0.29 -2.51 15.52
C LEU A 516 -0.37 -3.80 14.71
N THR A 517 0.48 -3.98 13.70
CA THR A 517 0.47 -5.18 12.83
C THR A 517 0.68 -6.48 13.61
N PRO A 518 1.72 -6.64 14.46
CA PRO A 518 1.86 -7.87 15.24
C PRO A 518 0.69 -8.11 16.19
N TYR A 519 0.13 -7.06 16.80
CA TYR A 519 -1.09 -7.18 17.62
C TYR A 519 -2.28 -7.71 16.80
N LEU A 520 -2.52 -7.15 15.61
CA LEU A 520 -3.59 -7.59 14.72
C LEU A 520 -3.38 -9.05 14.28
N LEU A 521 -2.16 -9.43 13.91
CA LEU A 521 -1.83 -10.78 13.45
C LEU A 521 -1.95 -11.86 14.54
N ILE A 522 -1.72 -11.51 15.80
CA ILE A 522 -1.82 -12.47 16.93
C ILE A 522 -3.26 -12.59 17.41
N PHE A 523 -3.99 -11.47 17.55
CA PHE A 523 -5.26 -11.46 18.29
C PHE A 523 -6.52 -11.23 17.44
N VAL A 524 -6.41 -10.54 16.30
CA VAL A 524 -7.58 -10.07 15.54
C VAL A 524 -7.77 -10.84 14.23
N VAL A 525 -6.76 -10.86 13.36
CA VAL A 525 -6.80 -11.55 12.06
C VAL A 525 -7.08 -13.06 12.20
N PRO A 526 -6.48 -13.79 13.17
CA PRO A 526 -6.76 -15.22 13.34
C PRO A 526 -8.23 -15.55 13.61
N LYS A 527 -9.01 -14.61 14.18
CA LYS A 527 -10.44 -14.79 14.42
C LYS A 527 -11.28 -14.71 13.13
N ARG A 528 -10.74 -14.08 12.09
CA ARG A 528 -11.40 -13.88 10.78
C ARG A 528 -10.88 -14.82 9.70
N VAL A 529 -9.93 -15.71 10.04
CA VAL A 529 -9.36 -16.67 9.08
C VAL A 529 -10.42 -17.56 8.46
N ASP A 530 -11.41 -17.99 9.23
CA ASP A 530 -12.48 -18.86 8.71
C ASP A 530 -13.30 -18.12 7.63
N ASP A 531 -13.64 -16.85 7.87
CA ASP A 531 -14.33 -15.99 6.89
C ASP A 531 -13.47 -15.74 5.63
N ILE A 532 -12.15 -15.57 5.79
CA ILE A 532 -11.20 -15.40 4.69
C ILE A 532 -11.15 -16.66 3.83
N LEU A 533 -11.05 -17.84 4.45
CA LEU A 533 -10.98 -19.11 3.73
C LEU A 533 -12.30 -19.43 3.03
N GLN A 534 -13.43 -19.12 3.67
CA GLN A 534 -14.75 -19.23 3.05
C GLN A 534 -14.87 -18.31 1.83
N PHE A 535 -14.43 -17.04 1.96
CA PHE A 535 -14.40 -16.13 0.81
C PHE A 535 -13.55 -16.67 -0.34
N ILE A 536 -12.35 -17.20 -0.05
CA ILE A 536 -11.50 -17.78 -1.08
C ILE A 536 -12.21 -18.98 -1.74
N ALA A 537 -12.80 -19.88 -0.98
CA ALA A 537 -13.52 -21.04 -1.52
C ALA A 537 -14.70 -20.63 -2.42
N ASP A 538 -15.52 -19.68 -1.98
CA ASP A 538 -16.74 -19.25 -2.66
C ASP A 538 -16.44 -18.44 -3.93
N PHE A 539 -15.40 -17.61 -3.90
CA PHE A 539 -15.05 -16.67 -4.97
C PHE A 539 -13.87 -17.12 -5.82
N THR A 540 -13.45 -18.38 -5.77
CA THR A 540 -12.47 -18.93 -6.71
C THR A 540 -13.18 -19.62 -7.90
N VAL A 541 -12.75 -19.30 -9.12
CA VAL A 541 -13.20 -19.96 -10.36
C VAL A 541 -11.96 -20.45 -11.13
N ASN A 542 -12.06 -21.63 -11.73
CA ASN A 542 -11.00 -22.16 -12.60
C ASN A 542 -11.25 -21.70 -14.04
N VAL A 543 -10.24 -21.08 -14.64
CA VAL A 543 -10.25 -20.63 -16.03
C VAL A 543 -9.27 -21.47 -16.82
N GLU A 544 -9.73 -22.04 -17.92
CA GLU A 544 -8.92 -22.89 -18.78
C GLU A 544 -7.68 -22.15 -19.31
N GLY A 545 -6.50 -22.77 -19.17
CA GLY A 545 -5.23 -22.18 -19.57
C GLY A 545 -4.67 -21.09 -18.64
N VAL A 546 -5.41 -20.64 -17.61
CA VAL A 546 -4.94 -19.62 -16.62
C VAL A 546 -4.87 -20.19 -15.20
N GLY A 547 -5.78 -21.10 -14.84
CA GLY A 547 -5.90 -21.68 -13.51
C GLY A 547 -6.90 -20.94 -12.63
N HIS A 548 -6.70 -20.96 -11.31
CA HIS A 548 -7.67 -20.39 -10.37
C HIS A 548 -7.55 -18.86 -10.26
N VAL A 549 -8.64 -18.16 -10.51
CA VAL A 549 -8.77 -16.69 -10.44
C VAL A 549 -9.97 -16.27 -9.59
N CYS A 550 -9.96 -15.02 -9.14
CA CYS A 550 -11.08 -14.49 -8.38
C CYS A 550 -12.30 -14.27 -9.29
N ARG A 551 -13.45 -14.84 -8.91
CA ARG A 551 -14.73 -14.74 -9.63
C ARG A 551 -15.15 -13.30 -9.89
N LEU A 552 -14.88 -12.40 -8.93
CA LEU A 552 -15.30 -11.00 -8.99
C LEU A 552 -14.69 -10.23 -10.17
N VAL A 553 -13.61 -10.75 -10.75
CA VAL A 553 -12.99 -10.19 -11.96
C VAL A 553 -13.96 -10.18 -13.14
N PHE A 554 -14.74 -11.25 -13.33
CA PHE A 554 -15.72 -11.34 -14.42
C PHE A 554 -16.95 -10.47 -14.19
N PHE A 555 -17.32 -10.27 -12.93
CA PHE A 555 -18.46 -9.44 -12.52
C PHE A 555 -18.05 -7.98 -12.26
N GLY A 556 -16.78 -7.62 -12.45
CA GLY A 556 -16.26 -6.28 -12.18
C GLY A 556 -16.97 -5.18 -12.98
N LEU A 557 -17.46 -5.52 -14.18
CA LEU A 557 -18.33 -4.64 -14.98
C LEU A 557 -19.74 -4.46 -14.38
N ILE A 558 -20.23 -5.43 -13.60
CA ILE A 558 -21.64 -5.49 -13.14
C ILE A 558 -21.85 -4.75 -11.80
N PHE A 559 -20.81 -4.49 -11.00
CA PHE A 559 -20.96 -3.56 -9.86
C PHE A 559 -21.23 -2.12 -10.30
N TRP A 560 -21.01 -1.81 -11.59
CA TRP A 560 -21.43 -0.56 -12.22
C TRP A 560 -22.89 -0.55 -12.73
N VAL A 561 -23.60 -1.69 -12.75
CA VAL A 561 -24.95 -1.83 -13.37
C VAL A 561 -25.97 -2.54 -12.45
N PRO A 562 -26.09 -2.13 -11.17
CA PRO A 562 -27.37 -1.51 -10.80
C PRO A 562 -27.22 -0.42 -9.73
N GLN A 563 -26.26 0.52 -9.87
CA GLN A 563 -26.13 1.67 -8.95
C GLN A 563 -25.94 3.04 -9.63
N VAL A 564 -26.02 3.04 -10.97
CA VAL A 564 -26.26 4.21 -11.84
C VAL A 564 -27.40 3.83 -12.81
N LYS A 565 -28.55 3.46 -12.27
CA LYS A 565 -29.84 3.67 -12.96
C LYS A 565 -30.57 4.71 -12.13
N ASP A 566 -30.21 5.94 -12.41
CA ASP A 566 -30.93 7.19 -12.17
C ASP A 566 -29.88 8.30 -12.26
N LEU A 567 -29.50 8.66 -13.50
CA LEU A 567 -29.30 10.07 -13.91
C LEU A 567 -28.71 10.31 -15.33
N THR A 568 -28.49 9.33 -16.20
CA THR A 568 -27.73 9.61 -17.46
C THR A 568 -28.44 9.38 -18.81
N SER A 569 -29.76 9.25 -18.91
CA SER A 569 -30.37 9.09 -20.26
C SER A 569 -31.66 9.85 -20.56
N VAL A 570 -32.26 10.58 -19.62
CA VAL A 570 -33.47 11.37 -19.91
C VAL A 570 -33.15 12.84 -20.15
N VAL A 571 -32.28 13.51 -19.38
CA VAL A 571 -32.11 14.98 -19.53
C VAL A 571 -31.23 15.38 -20.73
N PHE A 572 -30.25 14.56 -21.12
CA PHE A 572 -29.33 14.92 -22.22
C PHE A 572 -29.93 14.63 -23.61
N TYR A 573 -30.77 13.58 -23.74
CA TYR A 573 -31.51 13.31 -24.98
C TYR A 573 -32.75 14.20 -25.14
N PHE A 574 -33.42 14.59 -24.03
CA PHE A 574 -34.56 15.51 -24.10
C PHE A 574 -34.16 16.93 -24.48
N ASN A 575 -33.01 17.43 -24.02
CA ASN A 575 -32.53 18.76 -24.42
C ASN A 575 -32.11 18.83 -25.89
N ILE A 576 -31.51 17.77 -26.44
CA ILE A 576 -31.13 17.72 -27.86
C ILE A 576 -32.38 17.57 -28.76
N LEU A 577 -33.36 16.76 -28.35
CA LEU A 577 -34.63 16.62 -29.10
C LEU A 577 -35.47 17.90 -29.03
N LEU A 578 -35.51 18.59 -27.88
CA LEU A 578 -36.22 19.86 -27.68
C LEU A 578 -35.58 21.01 -28.47
N LEU A 579 -34.24 21.11 -28.50
CA LEU A 579 -33.54 22.08 -29.34
C LEU A 579 -33.75 21.84 -30.84
N THR A 580 -33.89 20.58 -31.25
CA THR A 580 -34.16 20.22 -32.64
C THR A 580 -35.62 20.50 -33.03
N LEU A 581 -36.59 20.24 -32.12
CA LEU A 581 -38.01 20.59 -32.31
C LEU A 581 -38.25 22.10 -32.32
N ILE A 582 -37.58 22.87 -31.45
CA ILE A 582 -37.66 24.34 -31.44
C ILE A 582 -37.12 24.92 -32.75
N ARG A 583 -36.05 24.36 -33.32
CA ARG A 583 -35.54 24.76 -34.64
C ARG A 583 -36.52 24.45 -35.79
N ILE A 584 -37.22 23.33 -35.73
CA ILE A 584 -38.21 22.95 -36.76
C ILE A 584 -39.47 23.83 -36.66
N ILE A 585 -39.92 24.18 -35.45
CA ILE A 585 -41.08 25.06 -35.22
C ILE A 585 -40.78 26.51 -35.65
N LEU A 586 -39.56 27.00 -35.42
CA LEU A 586 -39.12 28.34 -35.90
C LEU A 586 -39.00 28.43 -37.42
N LEU A 587 -38.74 27.31 -38.10
CA LEU A 587 -38.70 27.22 -39.58
C LEU A 587 -40.08 27.09 -40.23
N LEU A 588 -41.15 26.84 -39.44
CA LEU A 588 -42.54 26.73 -39.93
C LEU A 588 -43.37 28.00 -39.68
N HIS A 589 -42.78 29.02 -39.04
CA HIS A 589 -43.46 30.28 -38.73
C HIS A 589 -42.78 31.53 -39.32
N PHE A 590 -41.82 31.34 -40.24
CA PHE A 590 -41.19 32.37 -41.07
C PHE A 590 -40.92 31.87 -42.49
#